data_AF-A0A1D2MGR2-F1
#
_entry.id   AF-A0A1D2MGR2-F1
#
_cell.length_a   1.000
_cell.length_b   1.000
_cell.length_c   1.000
_cell.angle_alpha   90.00
_cell.angle_beta   90.00
_cell.angle_gamma   90.00
#
_symmetry.space_group_name_H-M   'P 1'
#
loop_
_entity.id
_entity.type
_entity.pdbx_description
1 polymer ?
#
loop_
_entity_poly.entity_id
_entity_poly.type
_entity_poly.pdbx_seq_one_letter_code
_entity_poly.pdbx_strand_id
1 'polypeptide(L)'
;MANKLWRQSTLLRRSPSAQDPGTDCGVCGDPKSDPAPRDNEINGKWYRGIITGRYSAGQVIDVEIELTVSHLGNMEWRLCTNPSTETQDCFNQHVLQLADGSGTKHTGSPTGLHKVQLRLPEGVRCEHCILQWNYRAGNNWGDCGNGSGAMGCGAQETFRGCSDISIS
;
A
#
# COMPACT_ATOMS: atom_id res chain seq x y z
N MET A 1 -18.66 -5.35 10.53
CA MET A 1 -17.73 -4.46 11.25
C MET A 1 -16.46 -4.43 10.43
N ALA A 2 -16.27 -3.43 9.57
CA ALA A 2 -15.03 -3.27 8.80
C ALA A 2 -14.09 -2.39 9.63
N ASN A 3 -12.91 -2.91 9.96
CA ASN A 3 -11.91 -2.17 10.69
C ASN A 3 -11.27 -1.15 9.75
N LYS A 4 -11.25 0.12 10.15
CA LYS A 4 -10.44 1.15 9.52
C LYS A 4 -8.97 0.71 9.53
N LEU A 5 -8.46 0.26 8.38
CA LEU A 5 -7.12 -0.34 8.30
C LEU A 5 -6.03 0.73 8.21
N TRP A 6 -6.26 1.86 7.52
CA TRP A 6 -5.25 2.91 7.38
C TRP A 6 -5.81 4.34 7.40
N ARG A 7 -5.01 5.26 7.94
CA ARG A 7 -5.25 6.71 7.94
C ARG A 7 -3.98 7.44 7.49
N GLN A 8 -4.05 8.15 6.36
CA GLN A 8 -2.89 8.78 5.72
C GLN A 8 -2.14 9.77 6.63
N SER A 9 -2.85 10.46 7.53
CA SER A 9 -2.28 11.57 8.32
C SER A 9 -1.60 11.20 9.63
N THR A 10 -1.55 9.94 10.03
CA THR A 10 -1.09 9.58 11.40
C THR A 10 0.09 8.63 11.44
N LEU A 11 0.46 8.00 10.32
CA LEU A 11 1.55 7.02 10.29
C LEU A 11 2.50 7.18 9.07
N LEU A 12 2.16 8.00 8.07
CA LEU A 12 2.85 7.96 6.78
C LEU A 12 3.67 9.21 6.53
N ARG A 13 4.98 9.04 6.39
CA ARG A 13 5.90 10.15 6.13
C ARG A 13 6.07 10.34 4.62
N ARG A 14 6.14 11.61 4.23
CA ARG A 14 6.33 12.08 2.85
C ARG A 14 7.74 11.76 2.36
N SER A 15 7.87 11.10 1.21
CA SER A 15 9.14 10.98 0.48
C SER A 15 9.16 11.87 -0.77
N PRO A 16 10.14 12.78 -0.93
CA PRO A 16 10.28 13.59 -2.13
C PRO A 16 11.15 12.88 -3.19
N SER A 17 10.54 12.56 -4.34
CA SER A 17 11.13 12.53 -5.70
C SER A 17 12.46 11.77 -5.96
N ALA A 18 12.53 10.88 -6.97
CA ALA A 18 12.75 11.26 -8.38
C ALA A 18 12.90 10.13 -9.43
N GLN A 19 13.18 8.86 -9.08
CA GLN A 19 13.81 7.97 -10.08
C GLN A 19 13.16 6.60 -10.32
N ASP A 20 12.18 6.20 -9.52
CA ASP A 20 11.38 4.99 -9.82
C ASP A 20 10.05 5.10 -9.04
N PRO A 21 8.87 5.08 -9.69
CA PRO A 21 7.59 5.26 -9.00
C PRO A 21 7.33 4.13 -7.98
N GLY A 22 7.70 4.38 -6.73
CA GLY A 22 7.53 3.45 -5.60
C GLY A 22 8.83 3.05 -4.89
N THR A 23 9.97 3.67 -5.12
CA THR A 23 11.23 3.24 -4.45
C THR A 23 11.73 4.14 -3.34
N ASP A 24 11.10 5.29 -3.10
CA ASP A 24 11.68 6.35 -2.28
C ASP A 24 11.19 6.37 -0.82
N CYS A 25 10.35 5.41 -0.45
CA CYS A 25 9.99 5.10 0.93
C CYS A 25 10.21 3.61 1.23
N GLY A 26 10.43 3.31 2.50
CA GLY A 26 10.43 1.95 3.04
C GLY A 26 9.11 1.25 2.74
N VAL A 27 9.10 -0.07 2.87
CA VAL A 27 7.95 -0.90 2.46
C VAL A 27 6.70 -0.61 3.28
N CYS A 28 6.85 -0.06 4.49
CA CYS A 28 5.74 0.35 5.36
C CYS A 28 5.67 1.87 5.59
N GLY A 29 6.22 2.67 4.66
CA GLY A 29 6.01 4.12 4.61
C GLY A 29 7.03 4.99 5.34
N ASP A 30 8.04 4.37 5.95
CA ASP A 30 9.15 5.07 6.59
C ASP A 30 10.11 5.71 5.55
N PRO A 31 10.90 6.71 5.92
CA PRO A 31 11.96 7.24 5.07
C PRO A 31 12.94 6.15 4.63
N LYS A 32 13.27 6.10 3.33
CA LYS A 32 14.22 5.11 2.79
C LYS A 32 15.59 5.18 3.45
N SER A 33 16.03 6.37 3.86
CA SER A 33 17.30 6.62 4.53
C SER A 33 17.42 5.98 5.92
N ASP A 34 16.30 5.64 6.54
CA ASP A 34 16.30 5.05 7.88
C ASP A 34 16.83 3.61 7.80
N PRO A 35 17.58 3.15 8.82
CA PRO A 35 18.11 1.79 8.86
C PRO A 35 16.98 0.77 8.97
N ALA A 36 17.15 -0.41 8.37
CA ALA A 36 16.25 -1.53 8.54
C ALA A 36 16.55 -2.32 9.84
N PRO A 37 15.54 -2.87 10.54
CA PRO A 37 14.12 -2.65 10.29
C PRO A 37 13.72 -1.21 10.65
N ARG A 38 12.98 -0.56 9.75
CA ARG A 38 12.46 0.79 10.02
C ARG A 38 11.34 0.73 11.05
N ASP A 39 10.97 1.90 11.55
CA ASP A 39 10.03 2.06 12.66
C ASP A 39 8.70 1.30 12.48
N ASN A 40 8.16 1.20 11.25
CA ASN A 40 6.90 0.51 10.93
C ASN A 40 7.07 -0.86 10.25
N GLU A 41 8.29 -1.33 10.03
CA GLU A 41 8.61 -2.65 9.44
C GLU A 41 8.59 -3.75 10.52
N ILE A 42 8.63 -5.03 10.11
CA ILE A 42 8.75 -6.19 11.00
C ILE A 42 9.93 -6.02 11.96
N ASN A 43 9.68 -6.21 13.26
CA ASN A 43 10.63 -5.96 14.36
C ASN A 43 11.05 -4.48 14.55
N GLY A 44 10.42 -3.55 13.83
CA GLY A 44 10.55 -2.12 14.04
C GLY A 44 9.96 -1.65 15.37
N LYS A 45 10.26 -0.40 15.72
CA LYS A 45 9.85 0.24 16.98
C LYS A 45 8.33 0.16 17.25
N TRP A 46 7.52 0.32 16.22
CA TRP A 46 6.06 0.33 16.31
C TRP A 46 5.42 -1.01 15.99
N TYR A 47 6.19 -1.98 15.50
CA TYR A 47 5.71 -3.32 15.25
C TYR A 47 5.27 -4.01 16.56
N ARG A 48 4.16 -4.74 16.47
CA ARG A 48 3.55 -5.46 17.60
C ARG A 48 3.20 -6.92 17.29
N GLY A 49 3.31 -7.37 16.03
CA GLY A 49 2.96 -8.74 15.63
C GLY A 49 1.50 -9.10 15.85
N ILE A 50 0.59 -8.13 15.75
CA ILE A 50 -0.83 -8.34 16.01
C ILE A 50 -1.54 -8.63 14.70
N ILE A 51 -2.09 -9.83 14.55
CA ILE A 51 -2.97 -10.17 13.43
C ILE A 51 -4.28 -9.39 13.55
N THR A 52 -4.45 -8.39 12.67
CA THR A 52 -5.57 -7.44 12.66
C THR A 52 -6.76 -7.90 11.82
N GLY A 53 -6.58 -8.93 10.98
CA GLY A 53 -7.62 -9.53 10.16
C GLY A 53 -7.36 -11.01 9.91
N ARG A 54 -8.44 -11.81 9.88
CA ARG A 54 -8.40 -13.23 9.56
C ARG A 54 -9.38 -13.50 8.43
N TYR A 55 -8.89 -14.06 7.34
CA TYR A 55 -9.64 -14.22 6.10
C TYR A 55 -9.47 -15.64 5.55
N SER A 56 -10.27 -15.98 4.55
CA SER A 56 -10.12 -17.20 3.78
C SER A 56 -9.48 -16.93 2.41
N ALA A 57 -8.77 -17.91 1.87
CA ALA A 57 -8.22 -17.83 0.51
C ALA A 57 -9.36 -17.54 -0.50
N GLY A 58 -9.11 -16.62 -1.45
CA GLY A 58 -10.12 -16.19 -2.43
C GLY A 58 -11.18 -15.21 -1.91
N GLN A 59 -11.20 -14.92 -0.60
CA GLN A 59 -12.20 -14.04 0.00
C GLN A 59 -12.12 -12.62 -0.57
N VAL A 60 -13.29 -12.03 -0.82
CA VAL A 60 -13.41 -10.58 -1.03
C VAL A 60 -13.45 -9.89 0.33
N ILE A 61 -12.53 -8.96 0.56
CA ILE A 61 -12.38 -8.21 1.81
C ILE A 61 -12.68 -6.74 1.60
N ASP A 62 -13.28 -6.10 2.60
CA ASP A 62 -13.44 -4.65 2.65
C ASP A 62 -12.21 -4.03 3.31
N VAL A 63 -11.56 -3.10 2.63
CA VAL A 63 -10.52 -2.26 3.21
C VAL A 63 -10.96 -0.81 3.27
N GLU A 64 -10.51 -0.13 4.31
CA GLU A 64 -10.86 1.27 4.55
C GLU A 64 -9.60 2.14 4.65
N ILE A 65 -9.54 3.17 3.80
CA ILE A 65 -8.50 4.19 3.78
C ILE A 65 -9.14 5.54 4.08
N GLU A 66 -8.68 6.23 5.12
CA GLU A 66 -9.00 7.64 5.31
C GLU A 66 -7.89 8.52 4.74
N LEU A 67 -8.20 9.19 3.62
CA LEU A 67 -7.38 10.27 3.08
C LEU A 67 -7.81 11.56 3.76
N THR A 68 -6.89 12.22 4.47
CA THR A 68 -7.14 13.56 5.02
C THR A 68 -7.01 14.65 3.96
N VAL A 69 -6.20 14.39 2.94
CA VAL A 69 -6.05 15.23 1.76
C VAL A 69 -5.84 14.31 0.55
N SER A 70 -6.67 14.45 -0.47
CA SER A 70 -6.43 13.79 -1.76
C SER A 70 -5.32 14.51 -2.53
N HIS A 71 -4.30 13.74 -2.95
CA HIS A 71 -3.25 14.17 -3.86
C HIS A 71 -3.43 13.57 -5.27
N LEU A 72 -4.67 13.17 -5.62
CA LEU A 72 -5.01 12.48 -6.88
C LEU A 72 -4.18 11.19 -7.08
N GLY A 73 -4.22 10.59 -8.27
CA GLY A 73 -3.46 9.37 -8.55
C GLY A 73 -4.17 8.11 -8.05
N ASN A 74 -3.40 7.07 -7.72
CA ASN A 74 -3.94 5.71 -7.56
C ASN A 74 -3.38 5.00 -6.33
N MET A 75 -4.29 4.29 -5.65
CA MET A 75 -4.04 3.36 -4.57
C MET A 75 -4.01 1.93 -5.12
N GLU A 76 -3.08 1.13 -4.61
CA GLU A 76 -2.97 -0.30 -4.89
C GLU A 76 -2.71 -1.05 -3.59
N TRP A 77 -3.02 -2.35 -3.60
CA TRP A 77 -2.77 -3.24 -2.47
C TRP A 77 -1.94 -4.44 -2.90
N ARG A 78 -1.03 -4.84 -2.02
CA ARG A 78 -0.10 -5.95 -2.24
C ARG A 78 -0.03 -6.82 -1.01
N LEU A 79 0.28 -8.09 -1.20
CA LEU A 79 0.37 -9.07 -0.12
C LEU A 79 1.76 -9.70 -0.10
N CYS A 80 2.44 -9.65 1.04
CA CYS A 80 3.61 -10.47 1.32
C CYS A 80 3.22 -11.61 2.26
N THR A 81 3.55 -12.85 1.91
CA THR A 81 3.09 -14.06 2.62
C THR A 81 4.04 -14.53 3.73
N ASN A 82 5.22 -13.91 3.83
CA ASN A 82 6.23 -14.28 4.81
C ASN A 82 6.86 -13.02 5.44
N PRO A 83 6.68 -12.79 6.75
CA PRO A 83 7.19 -11.61 7.42
C PRO A 83 8.72 -11.57 7.50
N SER A 84 9.41 -12.71 7.40
CA SER A 84 10.88 -12.74 7.33
C SER A 84 11.42 -12.19 6.00
N THR A 85 10.57 -11.99 4.99
CA THR A 85 10.94 -11.45 3.68
C THR A 85 10.14 -10.19 3.35
N GLU A 86 9.85 -9.34 4.34
CA GLU A 86 9.15 -8.06 4.18
C GLU A 86 9.95 -7.09 3.27
N THR A 87 9.80 -7.30 1.97
CA THR A 87 10.53 -6.61 0.90
C THR A 87 9.54 -6.26 -0.19
N GLN A 88 9.86 -5.24 -0.99
CA GLN A 88 8.98 -4.86 -2.10
C GLN A 88 8.80 -6.02 -3.10
N ASP A 89 9.84 -6.86 -3.28
CA ASP A 89 9.76 -8.05 -4.12
C ASP A 89 8.74 -9.06 -3.61
N CYS A 90 8.68 -9.29 -2.29
CA CYS A 90 7.64 -10.15 -1.70
C CYS A 90 6.24 -9.58 -1.95
N PHE A 91 6.04 -8.28 -1.73
CA PHE A 91 4.75 -7.63 -2.01
C PHE A 91 4.37 -7.71 -3.50
N ASN A 92 5.33 -7.59 -4.40
CA ASN A 92 5.10 -7.65 -5.85
C ASN A 92 4.71 -9.05 -6.34
N GLN A 93 4.89 -10.11 -5.55
CA GLN A 93 4.39 -11.46 -5.88
C GLN A 93 2.86 -11.51 -5.92
N HIS A 94 2.18 -10.64 -5.17
CA HIS A 94 0.72 -10.65 -5.04
C HIS A 94 0.14 -9.24 -5.05
N VAL A 95 0.04 -8.64 -6.24
CA VAL A 95 -0.76 -7.42 -6.46
C VAL A 95 -2.24 -7.81 -6.45
N LEU A 96 -3.03 -7.22 -5.55
CA LEU A 96 -4.43 -7.60 -5.36
C LEU A 96 -5.35 -6.94 -6.40
N GLN A 97 -6.35 -7.70 -6.83
CA GLN A 97 -7.39 -7.22 -7.75
C GLN A 97 -8.51 -6.54 -6.96
N LEU A 98 -9.06 -5.47 -7.54
CA LEU A 98 -10.32 -4.89 -7.11
C LEU A 98 -11.45 -5.91 -7.41
N ALA A 99 -12.36 -6.06 -6.45
CA ALA A 99 -13.40 -7.08 -6.54
C ALA A 99 -14.41 -6.81 -7.65
N ASP A 100 -14.51 -5.57 -8.13
CA ASP A 100 -15.36 -5.14 -9.24
C ASP A 100 -14.80 -5.47 -10.64
N GLY A 101 -13.57 -5.98 -10.72
CA GLY A 101 -12.91 -6.36 -11.97
C GLY A 101 -12.29 -5.18 -12.73
N SER A 102 -12.23 -3.97 -12.15
CA SER A 102 -11.63 -2.79 -12.79
C SER A 102 -10.10 -2.80 -12.84
N GLY A 103 -9.46 -3.83 -12.27
CA GLY A 103 -8.02 -4.03 -12.26
C GLY A 103 -7.44 -3.88 -10.85
N THR A 104 -6.23 -3.32 -10.73
CA THR A 104 -5.49 -3.23 -9.45
C THR A 104 -5.47 -1.84 -8.83
N LYS A 105 -5.92 -0.81 -9.56
CA LYS A 105 -5.75 0.60 -9.22
C LYS A 105 -7.07 1.25 -8.88
N HIS A 106 -7.17 1.79 -7.66
CA HIS A 106 -8.31 2.57 -7.20
C HIS A 106 -7.93 4.05 -7.12
N THR A 107 -8.76 4.94 -7.65
CA THR A 107 -8.45 6.38 -7.68
C THR A 107 -8.47 7.00 -6.27
N GLY A 108 -7.41 7.73 -5.93
CA GLY A 108 -7.20 8.36 -4.62
C GLY A 108 -7.96 9.67 -4.40
N SER A 109 -9.19 9.80 -4.91
CA SER A 109 -9.98 11.05 -4.88
C SER A 109 -11.47 10.74 -4.75
N PRO A 110 -12.29 11.57 -4.05
CA PRO A 110 -11.93 12.81 -3.32
C PRO A 110 -11.32 12.53 -1.94
N THR A 111 -10.99 13.57 -1.17
CA THR A 111 -10.67 13.46 0.27
C THR A 111 -11.81 12.76 1.02
N GLY A 112 -11.48 11.91 2.00
CA GLY A 112 -12.45 11.24 2.85
C GLY A 112 -12.17 9.76 3.06
N LEU A 113 -13.21 9.02 3.46
CA LEU A 113 -13.16 7.58 3.67
C LEU A 113 -13.40 6.84 2.35
N HIS A 114 -12.41 6.10 1.88
CA HIS A 114 -12.54 5.16 0.78
C HIS A 114 -12.77 3.76 1.33
N LYS A 115 -13.87 3.14 0.92
CA LYS A 115 -14.14 1.72 1.14
C LYS A 115 -13.89 0.98 -0.16
N VAL A 116 -12.97 0.05 -0.15
CA VAL A 116 -12.51 -0.64 -1.36
C VAL A 116 -12.61 -2.13 -1.13
N GLN A 117 -13.16 -2.85 -2.10
CA GLN A 117 -13.27 -4.29 -2.04
C GLN A 117 -12.13 -4.94 -2.81
N LEU A 118 -11.36 -5.78 -2.14
CA LEU A 118 -10.20 -6.47 -2.72
C LEU A 118 -10.43 -7.97 -2.73
N ARG A 119 -9.98 -8.66 -3.77
CA ARG A 119 -9.98 -10.12 -3.83
C ARG A 119 -8.64 -10.67 -3.38
N LEU A 120 -8.63 -11.45 -2.31
CA LEU A 120 -7.45 -12.22 -1.90
C LEU A 120 -7.19 -13.36 -2.90
N PRO A 121 -5.94 -13.79 -3.13
CA PRO A 121 -5.66 -14.87 -4.08
C PRO A 121 -6.23 -16.21 -3.60
N GLU A 122 -6.86 -16.98 -4.50
CA GLU A 122 -7.53 -18.26 -4.16
C GLU A 122 -6.58 -19.36 -3.67
N GLY A 123 -5.31 -19.31 -4.09
CA GLY A 123 -4.29 -20.32 -3.73
C GLY A 123 -3.35 -19.91 -2.60
N VAL A 124 -3.52 -18.73 -2.01
CA VAL A 124 -2.58 -18.19 -1.02
C VAL A 124 -3.10 -18.40 0.39
N ARG A 125 -2.25 -18.97 1.26
CA ARG A 125 -2.48 -19.17 2.68
C ARG A 125 -1.25 -18.72 3.48
N CYS A 126 -1.48 -18.18 4.67
CA CYS A 126 -0.43 -17.68 5.55
C CYS A 126 -0.98 -17.51 6.97
N GLU A 127 -0.21 -17.96 7.95
CA GLU A 127 -0.50 -17.66 9.37
C GLU A 127 -0.21 -16.19 9.71
N HIS A 128 0.75 -15.60 8.99
CA HIS A 128 1.13 -14.20 9.11
C HIS A 128 1.52 -13.66 7.73
N CYS A 129 0.58 -12.94 7.12
CA CYS A 129 0.80 -12.13 5.93
C CYS A 129 0.88 -10.64 6.30
N ILE A 130 1.52 -9.88 5.44
CA ILE A 130 1.56 -8.43 5.52
C ILE A 130 0.81 -7.87 4.30
N LEU A 131 -0.23 -7.09 4.55
CA LEU A 131 -1.00 -6.37 3.54
C LEU A 131 -0.45 -4.95 3.43
N GLN A 132 0.12 -4.59 2.28
CA GLN A 132 0.64 -3.25 2.00
C GLN A 132 -0.40 -2.46 1.19
N TRP A 133 -0.83 -1.33 1.74
CA TRP A 133 -1.44 -0.25 0.97
C TRP A 133 -0.33 0.62 0.37
N ASN A 134 -0.42 0.95 -0.91
CA ASN A 134 0.52 1.81 -1.62
C ASN A 134 -0.25 2.86 -2.44
N TYR A 135 -0.13 4.12 -2.06
CA TYR A 135 -0.75 5.25 -2.74
C TYR A 135 0.31 6.10 -3.44
N ARG A 136 0.30 6.07 -4.76
CA ARG A 136 1.09 6.99 -5.59
C ARG A 136 0.21 8.17 -5.97
N ALA A 137 0.59 9.36 -5.50
CA ALA A 137 -0.07 10.61 -5.84
C ALA A 137 -0.02 10.89 -7.35
N GLY A 138 -0.78 11.89 -7.80
CA GLY A 138 -0.89 12.23 -9.21
C GLY A 138 -1.05 13.71 -9.48
N ASN A 139 -0.64 14.57 -8.56
CA ASN A 139 -0.81 16.02 -8.62
C ASN A 139 0.46 16.79 -9.01
N ASN A 140 1.61 16.11 -9.21
CA ASN A 140 2.81 16.77 -9.74
C ASN A 140 2.89 16.62 -11.26
N TRP A 141 3.36 17.67 -11.96
CA TRP A 141 3.64 17.62 -13.39
C TRP A 141 5.02 17.01 -13.61
N GLY A 142 5.16 16.11 -14.57
CA GLY A 142 6.45 15.49 -14.87
C GLY A 142 6.54 14.95 -16.29
N ASP A 143 7.75 14.53 -16.67
CA ASP A 143 8.03 13.87 -17.94
C ASP A 143 7.42 12.46 -17.95
N CYS A 144 6.71 12.12 -19.03
CA CYS A 144 6.08 10.82 -19.25
C CYS A 144 7.04 9.81 -19.92
N GLY A 145 8.28 10.20 -20.25
CA GLY A 145 9.30 9.32 -20.85
C GLY A 145 9.13 9.12 -22.37
N ASN A 146 8.19 9.83 -22.98
CA ASN A 146 7.92 9.82 -24.42
C ASN A 146 8.10 11.21 -25.06
N GLY A 147 8.85 12.10 -24.39
CA GLY A 147 9.05 13.48 -24.82
C GLY A 147 7.88 14.42 -24.54
N SER A 148 6.84 13.94 -23.84
CA SER A 148 5.71 14.76 -23.36
C SER A 148 5.71 14.90 -21.85
N GLY A 149 5.14 15.98 -21.35
CA GLY A 149 4.86 16.17 -19.93
C GLY A 149 3.35 16.12 -19.67
N ALA A 150 2.97 15.57 -18.51
CA ALA A 150 1.58 15.59 -18.07
C ALA A 150 1.47 15.53 -16.55
N MET A 151 0.25 15.78 -16.05
CA MET A 151 -0.07 15.58 -14.64
C MET A 151 0.01 14.10 -14.26
N GLY A 152 0.67 13.79 -13.16
CA GLY A 152 0.85 12.42 -12.65
C GLY A 152 2.01 11.64 -13.28
N CYS A 153 2.64 12.19 -14.33
CA CYS A 153 3.87 11.67 -14.91
C CYS A 153 5.10 12.02 -14.05
N GLY A 154 6.22 11.34 -14.31
CA GLY A 154 7.45 11.51 -13.55
C GLY A 154 7.32 11.18 -12.05
N ALA A 155 8.07 11.91 -11.24
CA ALA A 155 8.15 11.68 -9.80
C ALA A 155 6.89 12.15 -9.07
N GLN A 156 6.32 11.27 -8.25
CA GLN A 156 5.14 11.56 -7.44
C GLN A 156 5.41 11.17 -5.99
N GLU A 157 4.73 11.88 -5.09
CA GLU A 157 4.70 11.49 -3.68
C GLU A 157 4.09 10.09 -3.53
N THR A 158 4.64 9.29 -2.63
CA THR A 158 4.15 7.94 -2.35
C THR A 158 3.91 7.77 -0.85
N PHE A 159 2.77 7.18 -0.51
CA PHE A 159 2.40 6.82 0.85
C PHE A 159 2.22 5.30 0.93
N ARG A 160 2.68 4.68 2.01
CA ARG A 160 2.54 3.23 2.20
C ARG A 160 2.17 2.87 3.62
N GLY A 161 1.23 1.97 3.82
CA GLY A 161 0.94 1.41 5.15
C GLY A 161 0.92 -0.11 5.10
N CYS A 162 1.33 -0.74 6.19
CA CYS A 162 1.29 -2.20 6.35
C CYS A 162 0.27 -2.61 7.41
N SER A 163 -0.25 -3.83 7.30
CA SER A 163 -1.17 -4.44 8.26
C SER A 163 -0.95 -5.94 8.28
N ASP A 164 -0.78 -6.53 9.47
CA ASP A 164 -0.61 -7.97 9.64
C ASP A 164 -1.97 -8.68 9.62
N ILE A 165 -2.11 -9.71 8.78
CA ILE A 165 -3.34 -10.50 8.60
C ILE A 165 -3.02 -12.01 8.52
N SER A 166 -4.02 -12.87 8.62
CA SER A 166 -3.90 -14.31 8.33
C SER A 166 -4.91 -14.74 7.25
N ILE A 167 -4.54 -15.73 6.44
CA ILE A 167 -5.38 -16.29 5.38
C ILE A 167 -5.38 -17.82 5.47
N SER A 168 -6.55 -18.42 5.67
CA SER A 168 -6.76 -19.88 5.77
C SER A 168 -7.50 -20.51 4.60
#